data_AF-A0A661X7Z4-F1
#
_entry.id   AF-A0A661X7Z4-F1
#
_cell.length_a   1.000
_cell.length_b   1.000
_cell.length_c   1.000
_cell.angle_alpha   90.00
_cell.angle_beta   90.00
_cell.angle_gamma   90.00
#
_symmetry.space_group_name_H-M   'P 1'
#
loop_
_entity.id
_entity.type
_entity.pdbx_description
1 polymer ?
#
loop_
_entity_poly.entity_id
_entity_poly.type
_entity_poly.pdbx_seq_one_letter_code
_entity_poly.pdbx_strand_id
1 'polypeptide(L)'
;MKILNLGLESFYRTILEQGNEAVNISFKPFKLLDYIKKIFKNYEKVFEANKNAFKILSNGHPVLIDLKLAKEVIPELENNLILHAGPPIEIKRLSGPVRGAIEGALIFERKAKSLEEAKALLQSEKIKIEPCHHYNAVGPMAGVLSSNMWVFVVKNKLKGNIAYCSLNEGLGKVLRFGANTPDVIDRLKWMRDVLGPILKEAIKLKKEIDLRNITSQALLMGDECHNRNIAATNLFLKEITPALLETKFSKKEIQSVINFISQNPHFYLNISMAACKSIADSIKGIKNSSIVYT
;
A
#
# COMPACT_ATOMS: atom_id res chain seq x y z
N MET A 1 10.15 -2.36 -55.00
CA MET A 1 9.53 -3.41 -54.15
C MET A 1 8.46 -2.74 -53.30
N LYS A 2 7.20 -3.16 -53.36
CA LYS A 2 6.13 -2.60 -52.52
C LYS A 2 6.02 -3.43 -51.24
N ILE A 3 6.35 -2.84 -50.09
CA ILE A 3 6.39 -3.55 -48.82
C ILE A 3 5.00 -3.47 -48.16
N LEU A 4 4.42 -4.62 -47.80
CA LEU A 4 3.19 -4.68 -47.02
C LEU A 4 3.56 -4.91 -45.55
N ASN A 5 3.30 -3.94 -44.69
CA ASN A 5 3.50 -4.09 -43.25
C ASN A 5 2.23 -4.64 -42.60
N LEU A 6 2.36 -5.78 -41.90
CA LEU A 6 1.27 -6.40 -41.14
C LEU A 6 1.74 -6.59 -39.70
N GLY A 7 1.23 -5.76 -38.77
CA GLY A 7 1.65 -5.80 -37.35
C GLY A 7 1.82 -4.41 -36.75
N LEU A 8 2.95 -4.17 -36.08
CA LEU A 8 3.23 -2.90 -35.42
C LEU A 8 3.40 -1.77 -36.44
N GLU A 9 2.75 -0.64 -36.19
CA GLU A 9 2.87 0.56 -37.03
C GLU A 9 4.29 1.13 -37.04
N SER A 10 5.09 0.88 -36.00
CA SER A 10 6.47 1.35 -35.92
C SER A 10 7.33 0.83 -37.08
N PHE A 11 7.18 -0.43 -37.50
CA PHE A 11 7.93 -0.98 -38.63
C PHE A 11 7.54 -0.31 -39.94
N TYR A 12 6.26 -0.02 -40.15
CA TYR A 12 5.81 0.78 -41.29
C TYR A 12 6.50 2.15 -41.33
N ARG A 13 6.55 2.85 -40.19
CA ARG A 13 7.20 4.18 -40.09
C ARG A 13 8.69 4.10 -40.41
N THR A 14 9.41 3.12 -39.86
CA THR A 14 10.84 2.93 -40.13
C THR A 14 11.12 2.64 -41.62
N ILE A 15 10.24 1.90 -42.30
CA ILE A 15 10.40 1.63 -43.73
C ILE A 15 10.25 2.92 -44.57
N LEU A 16 9.31 3.79 -44.20
CA LEU A 16 9.13 5.09 -44.84
C LEU A 16 10.32 6.03 -44.59
N GLU A 17 10.85 6.05 -43.37
CA GLU A 17 12.03 6.86 -43.00
C GLU A 17 13.28 6.48 -43.79
N GLN A 18 13.37 5.21 -44.22
CA GLN A 18 14.45 4.72 -45.10
C GLN A 18 14.21 5.02 -46.58
N GLY A 19 13.17 5.78 -46.93
CA GLY A 19 12.86 6.19 -48.30
C GLY A 19 12.18 5.11 -49.16
N ASN A 20 11.66 4.05 -48.54
CA ASN A 20 10.99 2.96 -49.26
C ASN A 20 9.47 3.13 -49.28
N GLU A 21 8.82 2.63 -50.33
CA GLU A 21 7.35 2.56 -50.40
C GLU A 21 6.79 1.39 -49.59
N ALA A 22 5.89 1.70 -48.65
CA ALA A 22 5.17 0.70 -47.89
C ALA A 22 3.67 1.01 -47.76
N VAL A 23 2.87 -0.03 -47.52
CA VAL A 23 1.45 0.07 -47.15
C VAL A 23 1.25 -0.60 -45.80
N ASN A 24 0.70 0.13 -44.84
CA ASN A 24 0.37 -0.42 -43.53
C ASN A 24 -1.01 -1.08 -43.56
N ILE A 25 -1.06 -2.38 -43.30
CA ILE A 25 -2.31 -3.11 -43.11
C ILE A 25 -2.61 -3.14 -41.62
N SER A 26 -3.66 -2.44 -41.20
CA SER A 26 -4.16 -2.50 -39.83
C SER A 26 -4.79 -3.86 -39.56
N PHE A 27 -3.94 -4.85 -39.28
CA PHE A 27 -4.39 -6.17 -38.87
C PHE A 27 -4.82 -6.12 -37.40
N LYS A 28 -6.11 -6.33 -37.18
CA LYS A 28 -6.66 -6.72 -35.88
C LYS A 28 -7.14 -8.16 -36.03
N PRO A 29 -6.93 -9.05 -35.06
CA PRO A 29 -7.49 -10.40 -35.14
C PRO A 29 -9.01 -10.31 -35.30
N PHE A 30 -9.49 -10.53 -36.52
CA PHE A 30 -10.90 -10.48 -36.85
C PHE A 30 -11.65 -11.53 -36.03
N LYS A 31 -12.84 -11.17 -35.52
CA LYS A 31 -13.77 -12.07 -34.82
C LYS A 31 -13.31 -12.66 -33.49
N LEU A 32 -12.14 -12.31 -32.93
CA LEU A 32 -11.74 -12.80 -31.60
C LEU A 32 -12.82 -12.44 -30.55
N LEU A 33 -13.37 -11.23 -30.64
CA LEU A 33 -14.46 -10.79 -29.78
C LEU A 33 -15.72 -11.65 -29.97
N ASP A 34 -16.05 -12.02 -31.21
CA ASP A 34 -17.21 -12.87 -31.50
C ASP A 34 -17.02 -14.30 -30.95
N TYR A 35 -15.81 -14.84 -31.04
CA TYR A 35 -15.46 -16.12 -30.42
C TYR A 35 -15.50 -16.05 -28.89
N ILE A 36 -14.97 -14.98 -28.29
CA ILE A 36 -15.06 -14.75 -26.85
C ILE A 36 -16.52 -14.66 -26.42
N LYS A 37 -17.38 -13.93 -27.15
CA LYS A 37 -18.83 -13.85 -26.88
C LYS A 37 -19.53 -15.21 -26.97
N LYS A 38 -19.11 -16.08 -27.90
CA LYS A 38 -19.64 -17.45 -28.04
C LYS A 38 -19.19 -18.38 -26.90
N ILE A 39 -17.95 -18.25 -26.43
CA ILE A 39 -17.37 -19.10 -25.38
C ILE A 39 -17.84 -18.62 -23.99
N PHE A 40 -17.83 -17.31 -23.75
CA PHE A 40 -18.32 -16.68 -22.53
C PHE A 40 -19.80 -16.31 -22.66
N LYS A 41 -20.70 -17.25 -22.33
CA LYS A 41 -22.16 -17.05 -22.35
C LYS A 41 -22.65 -15.81 -21.56
N ASN A 42 -21.87 -15.30 -20.61
CA ASN A 42 -22.17 -14.11 -19.83
C ASN A 42 -21.32 -12.88 -20.20
N TYR A 43 -20.69 -12.88 -21.38
CA TYR A 43 -19.76 -11.82 -21.81
C TYR A 43 -20.31 -10.42 -21.57
N GLU A 44 -21.52 -10.12 -22.06
CA GLU A 44 -22.09 -8.77 -21.94
C GLU A 44 -22.29 -8.35 -20.48
N LYS A 45 -22.71 -9.28 -19.61
CA LYS A 45 -22.88 -9.02 -18.18
C LYS A 45 -21.54 -8.74 -17.50
N VAL A 46 -20.49 -9.51 -17.85
CA VAL A 46 -19.14 -9.33 -17.32
C VAL A 46 -18.53 -8.03 -17.84
N PHE A 47 -18.71 -7.72 -19.12
CA PHE A 47 -18.20 -6.51 -19.75
C PHE A 47 -18.78 -5.25 -19.10
N GLU A 48 -20.11 -5.18 -18.93
CA GLU A 48 -20.75 -4.05 -18.27
C GLU A 48 -20.38 -3.96 -16.78
N ALA A 49 -20.27 -5.09 -16.08
CA ALA A 49 -19.79 -5.10 -14.69
C ALA A 49 -18.34 -4.60 -14.58
N ASN A 50 -17.45 -5.02 -15.48
CA ASN A 50 -16.06 -4.57 -15.53
C ASN A 50 -15.95 -3.10 -15.90
N LYS A 51 -16.76 -2.61 -16.85
CA LYS A 51 -16.81 -1.20 -17.23
C LYS A 51 -17.22 -0.33 -16.05
N ASN A 52 -18.22 -0.75 -15.28
CA ASN A 52 -18.63 -0.09 -14.05
C ASN A 52 -17.52 -0.13 -12.98
N ALA A 53 -16.93 -1.29 -12.74
CA ALA A 53 -15.85 -1.45 -11.77
C ALA A 53 -14.63 -0.58 -12.13
N PHE A 54 -14.21 -0.58 -13.40
CA PHE A 54 -13.14 0.28 -13.90
C PHE A 54 -13.46 1.76 -13.71
N LYS A 55 -14.68 2.20 -14.03
CA LYS A 55 -15.12 3.58 -13.79
C LYS A 55 -15.00 3.96 -12.31
N ILE A 56 -15.36 3.07 -11.39
CA ILE A 56 -15.24 3.31 -9.95
C ILE A 56 -13.76 3.43 -9.56
N LEU A 57 -12.90 2.50 -10.00
CA LEU A 57 -11.46 2.55 -9.71
C LEU A 57 -10.81 3.85 -10.22
N SER A 58 -11.06 4.24 -11.47
CA SER A 58 -10.48 5.44 -12.08
C SER A 58 -10.95 6.75 -11.44
N ASN A 59 -12.11 6.74 -10.79
CA ASN A 59 -12.66 7.91 -10.09
C ASN A 59 -12.41 7.90 -8.58
N GLY A 60 -11.66 6.92 -8.07
CA GLY A 60 -11.27 6.87 -6.66
C GLY A 60 -10.59 8.16 -6.21
N HIS A 61 -10.91 8.61 -4.98
CA HIS A 61 -10.36 9.83 -4.39
C HIS A 61 -9.90 9.55 -2.96
N PRO A 62 -8.74 8.90 -2.79
CA PRO A 62 -8.17 8.62 -1.48
C PRO A 62 -7.63 9.90 -0.83
N VAL A 63 -8.03 10.13 0.41
CA VAL A 63 -7.51 11.20 1.25
C VAL A 63 -7.04 10.63 2.58
N LEU A 64 -5.87 11.09 3.05
CA LEU A 64 -5.39 10.78 4.40
C LEU A 64 -6.10 11.70 5.39
N ILE A 65 -6.80 11.13 6.35
CA ILE A 65 -7.67 11.88 7.26
C ILE A 65 -7.27 11.79 8.73
N ASP A 66 -6.50 10.77 9.11
CA ASP A 66 -6.08 10.58 10.50
C ASP A 66 -4.88 9.64 10.57
N LEU A 67 -4.29 9.57 11.76
CA LEU A 67 -3.35 8.53 12.16
C LEU A 67 -3.83 7.95 13.49
N LYS A 68 -3.94 6.62 13.57
CA LYS A 68 -4.48 5.94 14.76
C LYS A 68 -3.60 4.78 15.18
N LEU A 69 -3.63 4.42 16.46
CA LEU A 69 -3.13 3.12 16.88
C LEU A 69 -4.00 2.04 16.24
N ALA A 70 -3.38 0.94 15.81
CA ALA A 70 -4.06 -0.10 15.07
C ALA A 70 -5.27 -0.65 15.85
N LYS A 71 -5.15 -0.81 17.18
CA LYS A 71 -6.25 -1.25 18.05
C LYS A 71 -7.46 -0.30 18.09
N GLU A 72 -7.27 1.00 17.83
CA GLU A 72 -8.38 1.97 17.81
C GLU A 72 -9.29 1.78 16.58
N VAL A 73 -8.81 1.09 15.54
CA VAL A 73 -9.54 0.85 14.29
C VAL A 73 -9.73 -0.63 13.94
N ILE A 74 -8.94 -1.50 14.55
CA ILE A 74 -9.02 -2.96 14.46
C ILE A 74 -8.94 -3.52 15.89
N PRO A 75 -10.05 -3.47 16.67
CA PRO A 75 -10.06 -3.89 18.08
C PRO A 75 -9.64 -5.34 18.30
N GLU A 76 -9.83 -6.21 17.30
CA GLU A 76 -9.44 -7.62 17.35
C GLU A 76 -7.94 -7.83 17.61
N LEU A 77 -7.09 -6.84 17.29
CA LEU A 77 -5.66 -6.86 17.60
C LEU A 77 -5.35 -6.97 19.10
N GLU A 78 -6.27 -6.57 19.98
CA GLU A 78 -6.10 -6.74 21.43
C GLU A 78 -6.26 -8.21 21.86
N ASN A 79 -6.98 -9.03 21.09
CA ASN A 79 -7.31 -10.42 21.40
C ASN A 79 -6.25 -11.40 20.88
N ASN A 80 -4.97 -11.14 21.15
CA ASN A 80 -3.85 -11.97 20.69
C ASN A 80 -3.79 -12.21 19.18
N LEU A 81 -4.26 -11.23 18.40
CA LEU A 81 -4.18 -11.24 16.95
C LEU A 81 -2.99 -10.40 16.47
N ILE A 82 -2.24 -10.94 15.51
CA ILE A 82 -1.25 -10.20 14.72
C ILE A 82 -1.63 -10.33 13.26
N LEU A 83 -1.65 -9.22 12.53
CA LEU A 83 -1.91 -9.26 11.09
C LEU A 83 -0.61 -9.42 10.29
N HIS A 84 -0.70 -9.95 9.08
CA HIS A 84 0.43 -10.12 8.16
C HIS A 84 0.03 -9.83 6.69
N ALA A 85 1.02 -9.64 5.82
CA ALA A 85 0.79 -9.53 4.37
C ALA A 85 0.41 -10.87 3.73
N GLY A 86 -0.26 -10.81 2.58
CA GLY A 86 -0.60 -11.99 1.78
C GLY A 86 -1.89 -12.69 2.20
N PRO A 87 -2.21 -13.87 1.61
CA PRO A 87 -3.42 -14.63 1.89
C PRO A 87 -3.31 -15.42 3.22
N PRO A 88 -4.41 -16.04 3.70
CA PRO A 88 -4.38 -16.86 4.91
C PRO A 88 -3.28 -17.92 4.85
N ILE A 89 -2.54 -18.06 5.95
CA ILE A 89 -1.43 -19.01 6.05
C ILE A 89 -1.33 -19.54 7.49
N GLU A 90 -0.97 -20.82 7.61
CA GLU A 90 -0.71 -21.45 8.90
C GLU A 90 0.64 -21.01 9.46
N ILE A 91 0.75 -20.86 10.79
CA ILE A 91 1.99 -20.45 11.47
C ILE A 91 3.18 -21.31 11.04
N LYS A 92 3.00 -22.64 10.94
CA LYS A 92 4.06 -23.58 10.54
C LYS A 92 4.61 -23.33 9.13
N ARG A 93 3.86 -22.65 8.26
CA ARG A 93 4.23 -22.35 6.87
C ARG A 93 4.79 -20.93 6.68
N LEU A 94 4.82 -20.12 7.74
CA LEU A 94 5.41 -18.79 7.67
C LEU A 94 6.90 -18.86 7.29
N SER A 95 7.32 -17.96 6.40
CA SER A 95 8.73 -17.79 6.07
C SER A 95 9.50 -17.18 7.24
N GLY A 96 10.82 -17.36 7.25
CA GLY A 96 11.71 -16.81 8.29
C GLY A 96 11.50 -15.31 8.54
N PRO A 97 11.46 -14.44 7.50
CA PRO A 97 11.23 -13.01 7.69
C PRO A 97 9.89 -12.68 8.34
N VAL A 98 8.80 -13.35 7.96
CA VAL A 98 7.48 -13.08 8.56
C VAL A 98 7.45 -13.53 10.02
N ARG A 99 8.05 -14.70 10.34
CA ARG A 99 8.19 -15.16 11.72
C ARG A 99 8.99 -14.18 12.57
N GLY A 100 10.15 -13.75 12.09
CA GLY A 100 11.01 -12.79 12.80
C GLY A 100 10.28 -11.47 13.07
N ALA A 101 9.49 -11.00 12.11
CA ALA A 101 8.66 -9.80 12.26
C ALA A 101 7.56 -9.97 13.32
N ILE A 102 6.88 -11.12 13.36
CA ILE A 102 5.88 -11.43 14.38
C ILE A 102 6.54 -11.53 15.77
N GLU A 103 7.67 -12.22 15.86
CA GLU A 103 8.45 -12.34 17.11
C GLU A 103 8.86 -10.96 17.65
N GLY A 104 9.36 -10.07 16.79
CA GLY A 104 9.68 -8.70 17.15
C GLY A 104 8.45 -7.89 17.58
N ALA A 105 7.31 -8.06 16.90
CA ALA A 105 6.05 -7.44 17.29
C ALA A 105 5.59 -7.91 18.68
N LEU A 106 5.74 -9.20 19.01
CA LEU A 106 5.39 -9.73 20.34
C LEU A 106 6.24 -9.09 21.46
N ILE A 107 7.52 -8.84 21.20
CA ILE A 107 8.41 -8.13 22.13
C ILE A 107 8.00 -6.66 22.26
N PHE A 108 7.73 -5.99 21.13
CA PHE A 108 7.25 -4.61 21.11
C PHE A 108 5.96 -4.43 21.91
N GLU A 109 5.02 -5.37 21.79
CA GLU A 109 3.75 -5.41 22.54
C GLU A 109 3.89 -5.90 23.99
N ARG A 110 5.11 -6.19 24.46
CA ARG A 110 5.40 -6.71 25.79
C ARG A 110 4.68 -8.04 26.11
N LYS A 111 4.35 -8.82 25.08
CA LYS A 111 3.81 -10.18 25.21
C LYS A 111 4.90 -11.23 25.42
N ALA A 112 6.15 -10.88 25.10
CA ALA A 112 7.34 -11.66 25.38
C ALA A 112 8.47 -10.73 25.84
N LYS A 113 9.32 -11.20 26.75
CA LYS A 113 10.47 -10.46 27.29
C LYS A 113 11.76 -10.76 26.52
N SER A 114 11.81 -11.86 25.78
CA SER A 114 12.95 -12.25 24.96
C SER A 114 12.51 -12.88 23.63
N LEU A 115 13.46 -13.08 22.73
CA LEU A 115 13.21 -13.72 21.43
C LEU A 115 12.84 -15.20 21.61
N GLU A 116 13.42 -15.88 22.59
CA GLU A 116 13.09 -17.27 22.95
C GLU A 116 11.64 -17.38 23.42
N GLU A 117 11.20 -16.46 24.29
CA GLU A 117 9.81 -16.41 24.76
C GLU A 117 8.85 -16.08 23.60
N ALA A 118 9.21 -15.16 22.72
CA ALA A 118 8.41 -14.81 21.55
C ALA A 118 8.24 -15.99 20.59
N LYS A 119 9.31 -16.75 20.35
CA LYS A 119 9.30 -17.99 19.54
C LYS A 119 8.41 -19.06 20.16
N ALA A 120 8.56 -19.31 21.46
CA ALA A 120 7.74 -20.27 22.18
C ALA A 120 6.25 -19.88 22.15
N LEU A 121 5.95 -18.58 22.32
CA LEU A 121 4.60 -18.06 22.27
C LEU A 121 3.97 -18.22 20.87
N LEU A 122 4.71 -17.91 19.81
CA LEU A 122 4.27 -18.12 18.43
C LEU A 122 4.02 -19.60 18.12
N GLN A 123 4.86 -20.51 18.65
CA GLN A 123 4.70 -21.96 18.49
C GLN A 123 3.53 -22.55 19.30
N SER A 124 3.16 -21.90 20.41
CA SER A 124 2.06 -22.37 21.28
C SER A 124 0.66 -22.16 20.68
N GLU A 125 0.55 -21.52 19.51
CA GLU A 125 -0.70 -21.18 18.81
C GLU A 125 -1.68 -20.31 19.64
N LYS A 126 -1.22 -19.76 20.77
CA LYS A 126 -1.97 -18.75 21.55
C LYS A 126 -2.07 -17.39 20.84
N ILE A 127 -1.26 -17.19 19.80
CA ILE A 127 -1.30 -16.02 18.93
C ILE A 127 -2.01 -16.42 17.65
N LYS A 128 -3.09 -15.70 17.34
CA LYS A 128 -3.78 -15.81 16.06
C LYS A 128 -3.05 -14.94 15.03
N ILE A 129 -2.93 -15.44 13.81
CA ILE A 129 -2.45 -14.67 12.66
C ILE A 129 -3.53 -14.57 11.60
N GLU A 130 -3.69 -13.40 10.99
CA GLU A 130 -4.63 -13.20 9.88
C GLU A 130 -4.08 -12.22 8.82
N PRO A 131 -4.53 -12.32 7.56
CA PRO A 131 -4.23 -11.32 6.55
C PRO A 131 -4.69 -9.92 6.88
N CYS A 132 -3.86 -8.92 6.62
CA CYS A 132 -4.24 -7.51 6.65
C CYS A 132 -5.49 -7.23 5.79
N HIS A 133 -5.62 -7.89 4.63
CA HIS A 133 -6.73 -7.68 3.71
C HIS A 133 -8.11 -8.06 4.28
N HIS A 134 -8.19 -8.87 5.34
CA HIS A 134 -9.44 -9.19 6.03
C HIS A 134 -9.95 -8.03 6.92
N TYR A 135 -9.07 -7.09 7.27
CA TYR A 135 -9.33 -5.98 8.21
C TYR A 135 -9.20 -4.62 7.54
N ASN A 136 -9.44 -4.54 6.23
CA ASN A 136 -9.25 -3.33 5.39
C ASN A 136 -7.84 -2.74 5.49
N ALA A 137 -6.86 -3.53 5.91
CA ALA A 137 -5.47 -3.12 6.07
C ALA A 137 -4.61 -3.69 4.94
N VAL A 138 -3.45 -3.09 4.76
CA VAL A 138 -2.34 -3.61 3.95
C VAL A 138 -1.03 -3.35 4.68
N GLY A 139 -0.03 -4.16 4.43
CA GLY A 139 1.30 -4.00 5.02
C GLY A 139 2.39 -4.39 4.02
N PRO A 140 3.45 -3.58 3.86
CA PRO A 140 4.54 -3.92 2.94
C PRO A 140 5.38 -5.07 3.47
N MET A 141 5.91 -5.90 2.56
CA MET A 141 6.85 -7.00 2.86
C MET A 141 6.24 -8.04 3.80
N ALA A 142 6.78 -8.26 5.01
CA ALA A 142 6.14 -9.14 6.00
C ALA A 142 4.75 -8.63 6.41
N GLY A 143 4.53 -7.31 6.31
CA GLY A 143 3.26 -6.66 6.59
C GLY A 143 2.72 -6.89 7.99
N VAL A 144 3.62 -7.12 8.95
CA VAL A 144 3.22 -7.38 10.34
C VAL A 144 2.63 -6.13 10.96
N LEU A 145 1.45 -6.27 11.56
CA LEU A 145 0.76 -5.20 12.26
C LEU A 145 0.21 -5.70 13.61
N SER A 146 0.58 -5.01 14.69
CA SER A 146 0.14 -5.28 16.06
C SER A 146 -0.58 -4.08 16.68
N SER A 147 -1.23 -4.29 17.83
CA SER A 147 -2.21 -3.37 18.45
C SER A 147 -1.70 -1.94 18.70
N ASN A 148 -0.46 -1.77 19.15
CA ASN A 148 0.11 -0.46 19.49
C ASN A 148 0.98 0.13 18.36
N MET A 149 0.96 -0.45 17.17
CA MET A 149 1.54 0.20 15.98
C MET A 149 0.60 1.27 15.44
N TRP A 150 1.16 2.35 14.87
CA TRP A 150 0.40 3.38 14.20
C TRP A 150 0.03 2.98 12.77
N VAL A 151 -1.18 3.33 12.34
CA VAL A 151 -1.67 3.16 10.98
C VAL A 151 -2.18 4.48 10.39
N PHE A 152 -1.87 4.71 9.12
CA PHE A 152 -2.53 5.72 8.29
C PHE A 152 -3.99 5.37 8.10
N VAL A 153 -4.88 6.33 8.28
CA VAL A 153 -6.32 6.18 8.04
C VAL A 153 -6.66 6.90 6.74
N VAL A 154 -6.86 6.13 5.67
CA VAL A 154 -7.14 6.66 4.34
C VAL A 154 -8.60 6.41 3.98
N LYS A 155 -9.34 7.47 3.67
CA LYS A 155 -10.73 7.40 3.22
C LYS A 155 -10.80 7.63 1.71
N ASN A 156 -11.51 6.76 0.99
CA ASN A 156 -11.87 7.03 -0.39
C ASN A 156 -13.16 7.86 -0.43
N LYS A 157 -13.09 9.14 -0.80
CA LYS A 157 -14.26 10.05 -0.80
C LYS A 157 -15.37 9.59 -1.73
N LEU A 158 -15.07 8.83 -2.78
CA LEU A 158 -16.05 8.33 -3.74
C LEU A 158 -17.08 7.38 -3.10
N LYS A 159 -16.64 6.46 -2.24
CA LYS A 159 -17.51 5.45 -1.61
C LYS A 159 -17.57 5.55 -0.08
N GLY A 160 -16.73 6.36 0.53
CA GLY A 160 -16.63 6.55 1.97
C GLY A 160 -15.91 5.44 2.73
N ASN A 161 -15.48 4.36 2.05
CA ASN A 161 -14.75 3.27 2.68
C ASN A 161 -13.33 3.71 3.10
N ILE A 162 -12.79 3.01 4.10
CA ILE A 162 -11.51 3.32 4.74
C ILE A 162 -10.56 2.15 4.55
N ALA A 163 -9.28 2.45 4.38
CA ALA A 163 -8.19 1.49 4.42
C ALA A 163 -7.05 1.94 5.33
N TYR A 164 -6.27 0.97 5.80
CA TYR A 164 -5.20 1.17 6.76
C TYR A 164 -3.86 0.64 6.26
N CYS A 165 -2.77 1.27 6.68
CA CYS A 165 -1.42 0.73 6.52
C CYS A 165 -0.52 1.24 7.65
N SER A 166 0.40 0.40 8.12
CA SER A 166 1.36 0.77 9.17
C SER A 166 2.26 1.94 8.74
N LEU A 167 2.96 2.57 9.68
CA LEU A 167 4.04 3.50 9.34
C LEU A 167 5.25 2.79 8.74
N ASN A 168 6.01 3.47 7.87
CA ASN A 168 7.27 2.98 7.36
C ASN A 168 8.39 3.17 8.40
N GLU A 169 9.11 2.09 8.71
CA GLU A 169 10.12 2.03 9.77
C GLU A 169 11.49 2.62 9.38
N GLY A 170 11.69 2.96 8.11
CA GLY A 170 12.97 3.40 7.58
C GLY A 170 13.64 2.38 6.66
N LEU A 171 14.94 2.58 6.45
CA LEU A 171 15.81 1.73 5.64
C LEU A 171 16.69 0.83 6.52
N GLY A 172 17.23 -0.24 5.92
CA GLY A 172 18.16 -1.14 6.58
C GLY A 172 17.47 -2.22 7.41
N LYS A 173 17.93 -2.41 8.65
CA LYS A 173 17.37 -3.40 9.59
C LYS A 173 16.03 -2.89 10.11
N VAL A 174 14.94 -3.49 9.64
CA VAL A 174 13.55 -3.11 10.00
C VAL A 174 12.67 -4.35 10.16
N LEU A 175 11.61 -4.22 10.96
CA LEU A 175 10.69 -5.32 11.29
C LEU A 175 10.02 -5.89 10.05
N ARG A 176 9.64 -5.06 9.06
CA ARG A 176 9.01 -5.53 7.82
C ARG A 176 9.88 -6.51 7.00
N PHE A 177 11.18 -6.60 7.26
CA PHE A 177 12.09 -7.60 6.67
C PHE A 177 12.46 -8.74 7.64
N GLY A 178 11.83 -8.78 8.82
CA GLY A 178 12.04 -9.80 9.84
C GLY A 178 13.14 -9.49 10.85
N ALA A 179 13.77 -8.31 10.79
CA ALA A 179 14.75 -7.92 11.80
C ALA A 179 14.05 -7.57 13.12
N ASN A 180 14.56 -8.09 14.23
CA ASN A 180 13.95 -7.96 15.56
C ASN A 180 15.00 -7.72 16.66
N THR A 181 16.11 -7.08 16.30
CA THR A 181 17.16 -6.66 17.23
C THR A 181 16.70 -5.51 18.14
N PRO A 182 17.36 -5.27 19.28
CA PRO A 182 16.95 -4.21 20.22
C PRO A 182 16.79 -2.83 19.57
N ASP A 183 17.66 -2.45 18.63
CA ASP A 183 17.58 -1.18 17.90
C ASP A 183 16.33 -1.05 17.00
N VAL A 184 15.83 -2.17 16.45
CA VAL A 184 14.56 -2.20 15.71
C VAL A 184 13.40 -1.99 16.67
N ILE A 185 13.39 -2.68 17.81
CA ILE A 185 12.31 -2.56 18.80
C ILE A 185 12.28 -1.16 19.43
N ASP A 186 13.45 -0.57 19.70
CA ASP A 186 13.53 0.80 20.24
C ASP A 186 13.08 1.84 19.22
N ARG A 187 13.36 1.62 17.93
CA ARG A 187 12.77 2.44 16.86
C ARG A 187 11.26 2.33 16.81
N LEU A 188 10.69 1.13 16.92
CA LEU A 188 9.23 0.95 16.97
C LEU A 188 8.61 1.68 18.17
N LYS A 189 9.26 1.64 19.35
CA LYS A 189 8.83 2.43 20.52
C LYS A 189 8.90 3.93 20.26
N TRP A 190 10.00 4.42 19.67
CA TRP A 190 10.12 5.83 19.28
C TRP A 190 9.04 6.22 18.26
N MET A 191 8.72 5.34 17.30
CA MET A 191 7.65 5.58 16.35
C MET A 191 6.28 5.65 17.05
N ARG A 192 6.06 4.80 18.07
CA ARG A 192 4.84 4.82 18.89
C ARG A 192 4.73 6.09 19.73
N ASP A 193 5.81 6.51 20.36
CA ASP A 193 5.81 7.53 21.41
C ASP A 193 6.10 8.95 20.90
N VAL A 194 6.77 9.09 19.75
CA VAL A 194 7.19 10.38 19.17
C VAL A 194 6.64 10.58 17.76
N LEU A 195 7.02 9.74 16.80
CA LEU A 195 6.63 9.93 15.38
C LEU A 195 5.11 9.98 15.20
N GLY A 196 4.40 8.97 15.74
CA GLY A 196 2.97 8.82 15.56
C GLY A 196 2.16 9.95 16.19
N PRO A 197 2.35 10.31 17.47
CA PRO A 197 1.64 11.42 18.09
C PRO A 197 1.81 12.75 17.35
N ILE A 198 3.04 13.06 16.90
CA ILE A 198 3.34 14.30 16.16
C ILE A 198 2.65 14.29 14.79
N LEU A 199 2.76 13.18 14.04
CA LEU A 199 2.09 13.05 12.74
C LEU A 199 0.56 13.07 12.89
N LYS A 200 0.00 12.45 13.93
CA LYS A 200 -1.45 12.49 14.22
C LYS A 200 -1.93 13.93 14.37
N GLU A 201 -1.22 14.73 15.17
CA GLU A 201 -1.58 16.13 15.38
C GLU A 201 -1.46 16.95 14.09
N ALA A 202 -0.37 16.81 13.35
CA ALA A 202 -0.17 17.50 12.08
C ALA A 202 -1.22 17.11 11.01
N ILE A 203 -1.57 15.83 10.89
CA ILE A 203 -2.62 15.36 9.97
C ILE A 203 -3.98 15.94 10.37
N LYS A 204 -4.30 15.99 11.67
CA LYS A 204 -5.54 16.61 12.15
C LYS A 204 -5.61 18.11 11.83
N LEU A 205 -4.51 18.83 11.96
CA LEU A 205 -4.43 20.25 11.57
C LEU A 205 -4.66 20.44 10.07
N LYS A 206 -4.13 19.54 9.23
CA LYS A 206 -4.38 19.52 7.78
C LYS A 206 -5.82 19.16 7.42
N LYS A 207 -6.57 18.51 8.31
CA LYS A 207 -7.93 17.96 8.14
C LYS A 207 -8.01 16.82 7.12
N GLU A 208 -7.53 17.04 5.90
CA GLU A 208 -7.37 16.01 4.88
C GLU A 208 -6.16 16.31 4.00
N ILE A 209 -5.48 15.27 3.52
CA ILE A 209 -4.39 15.37 2.54
C ILE A 209 -4.77 14.58 1.30
N ASP A 210 -4.76 15.24 0.13
CA ASP A 210 -5.13 14.63 -1.15
C ASP A 210 -4.01 13.74 -1.69
N LEU A 211 -4.17 12.43 -1.51
CA LEU A 211 -3.19 11.44 -1.93
C LEU A 211 -3.22 11.19 -3.44
N ARG A 212 -4.34 11.48 -4.10
CA ARG A 212 -4.42 11.40 -5.57
C ARG A 212 -3.56 12.49 -6.18
N ASN A 213 -3.64 13.71 -5.66
CA ASN A 213 -2.82 14.83 -6.13
C ASN A 213 -1.32 14.58 -5.94
N ILE A 214 -0.90 14.12 -4.75
CA ILE A 214 0.51 13.80 -4.47
C ILE A 214 1.00 12.69 -5.44
N THR A 215 0.27 11.60 -5.55
CA THR A 215 0.66 10.47 -6.42
C THR A 215 0.70 10.88 -7.90
N SER A 216 -0.26 11.67 -8.38
CA SER A 216 -0.25 12.16 -9.77
C SER A 216 0.97 13.02 -10.09
N GLN A 217 1.36 13.93 -9.18
CA GLN A 217 2.57 14.72 -9.36
C GLN A 217 3.84 13.85 -9.29
N ALA A 218 3.90 12.91 -8.35
CA ALA A 218 5.04 12.00 -8.20
C ALA A 218 5.27 11.16 -9.46
N LEU A 219 4.20 10.65 -10.09
CA LEU A 219 4.29 9.92 -11.36
C LEU A 219 4.91 10.77 -12.49
N LEU A 220 4.59 12.07 -12.55
CA LEU A 220 5.19 13.02 -13.50
C LEU A 220 6.65 13.37 -13.16
N MET A 221 7.10 13.06 -11.94
CA MET A 221 8.46 13.28 -11.45
C MET A 221 9.30 11.98 -11.47
N GLY A 222 8.79 10.92 -12.11
CA GLY A 222 9.52 9.67 -12.34
C GLY A 222 9.47 8.65 -11.20
N ASP A 223 8.60 8.85 -10.21
CA ASP A 223 8.23 7.79 -9.27
C ASP A 223 7.23 6.82 -9.92
N GLU A 224 7.18 5.57 -9.45
CA GLU A 224 6.08 4.64 -9.71
C GLU A 224 5.25 4.32 -8.44
N CYS A 225 5.63 4.91 -7.30
CA CYS A 225 4.94 4.84 -6.02
C CYS A 225 4.82 3.43 -5.40
N HIS A 226 5.69 2.51 -5.80
CA HIS A 226 5.88 1.19 -5.19
C HIS A 226 7.36 0.99 -4.78
N ASN A 227 8.27 0.83 -5.75
CA ASN A 227 9.71 0.78 -5.49
C ASN A 227 10.29 2.17 -5.28
N ARG A 228 10.04 3.11 -6.21
CA ARG A 228 10.57 4.46 -6.18
C ARG A 228 9.49 5.43 -5.69
N ASN A 229 9.74 6.04 -4.55
CA ASN A 229 8.82 6.94 -3.84
C ASN A 229 9.48 8.27 -3.44
N ILE A 230 10.57 8.67 -4.11
CA ILE A 230 11.38 9.83 -3.71
C ILE A 230 10.57 11.12 -3.87
N ALA A 231 9.97 11.33 -5.04
CA ALA A 231 9.16 12.49 -5.31
C ALA A 231 7.92 12.53 -4.41
N ALA A 232 7.22 11.41 -4.26
CA ALA A 232 6.03 11.31 -3.43
C ALA A 232 6.32 11.57 -1.94
N THR A 233 7.43 11.05 -1.43
CA THR A 233 7.89 11.31 -0.05
C THR A 233 8.22 12.79 0.15
N ASN A 234 8.90 13.43 -0.81
CA ASN A 234 9.22 14.85 -0.73
C ASN A 234 7.98 15.75 -0.84
N LEU A 235 7.04 15.41 -1.73
CA LEU A 235 5.76 16.11 -1.85
C LEU A 235 4.93 15.98 -0.58
N PHE A 236 4.87 14.78 0.02
CA PHE A 236 4.22 14.58 1.31
C PHE A 236 4.89 15.38 2.42
N LEU A 237 6.23 15.38 2.48
CA LEU A 237 6.97 16.16 3.46
C LEU A 237 6.70 17.65 3.30
N LYS A 238 6.72 18.18 2.06
CA LYS A 238 6.33 19.57 1.76
C LYS A 238 4.91 19.88 2.25
N GLU A 239 3.97 18.98 2.02
CA GLU A 239 2.56 19.16 2.37
C GLU A 239 2.30 19.19 3.88
N ILE A 240 3.01 18.33 4.64
CA ILE A 240 2.81 18.17 6.09
C ILE A 240 3.66 19.12 6.94
N THR A 241 4.80 19.61 6.43
CA THR A 241 5.76 20.42 7.21
C THR A 241 5.15 21.67 7.87
N PRO A 242 4.31 22.48 7.20
CA PRO A 242 3.67 23.62 7.86
C PRO A 242 2.87 23.21 9.10
N ALA A 243 2.08 22.14 8.98
CA ALA A 243 1.29 21.63 10.10
C ALA A 243 2.15 21.02 11.21
N LEU A 244 3.30 20.41 10.87
CA LEU A 244 4.27 19.95 11.88
C LEU A 244 4.78 21.10 12.75
N LEU A 245 5.05 22.26 12.15
CA LEU A 245 5.53 23.46 12.85
C LEU A 245 4.46 24.12 13.73
N GLU A 246 3.18 23.85 13.46
CA GLU A 246 2.04 24.33 14.25
C GLU A 246 1.65 23.40 15.40
N THR A 247 2.23 22.18 15.48
CA THR A 247 1.95 21.27 16.58
C THR A 247 2.52 21.79 17.91
N LYS A 248 1.98 21.28 19.02
CA LYS A 248 2.44 21.65 20.38
C LYS A 248 3.80 21.06 20.78
N PHE A 249 4.40 20.23 19.95
CA PHE A 249 5.64 19.50 20.28
C PHE A 249 6.88 20.39 20.18
N SER A 250 7.97 19.98 20.80
CA SER A 250 9.20 20.78 20.79
C SER A 250 9.83 20.84 19.40
N LYS A 251 10.57 21.91 19.10
CA LYS A 251 11.33 22.04 17.84
C LYS A 251 12.25 20.85 17.57
N LYS A 252 12.85 20.29 18.63
CA LYS A 252 13.75 19.12 18.55
C LYS A 252 13.01 17.86 18.13
N GLU A 253 11.81 17.62 18.68
CA GLU A 253 10.97 16.48 18.30
C GLU A 253 10.46 16.62 16.87
N ILE A 254 9.95 17.80 16.49
CA ILE A 254 9.51 18.10 15.12
C ILE A 254 10.66 17.86 14.13
N GLN A 255 11.86 18.38 14.44
CA GLN A 255 13.04 18.17 13.61
C GLN A 255 13.39 16.68 13.47
N SER A 256 13.26 15.89 14.54
CA SER A 256 13.51 14.44 14.48
C SER A 256 12.53 13.71 13.55
N VAL A 257 11.25 14.12 13.51
CA VAL A 257 10.26 13.58 12.57
C VAL A 257 10.57 13.96 11.14
N ILE A 258 10.90 15.23 10.88
CA ILE A 258 11.28 15.71 9.54
C ILE A 258 12.51 14.95 9.04
N ASN A 259 13.54 14.79 9.88
CA ASN A 259 14.75 14.05 9.55
C ASN A 259 14.47 12.57 9.26
N PHE A 260 13.59 11.94 10.05
CA PHE A 260 13.22 10.53 9.84
C PHE A 260 12.54 10.33 8.48
N ILE A 261 11.63 11.22 8.08
CA ILE A 261 10.93 11.14 6.79
C ILE A 261 11.89 11.47 5.65
N SER A 262 12.70 12.53 5.77
CA SER A 262 13.60 12.98 4.70
C SER A 262 14.72 11.98 4.38
N GLN A 263 15.20 11.23 5.38
CA GLN A 263 16.18 10.16 5.20
C GLN A 263 15.56 8.83 4.74
N ASN A 264 14.23 8.77 4.60
CA ASN A 264 13.50 7.58 4.20
C ASN A 264 12.77 7.80 2.87
N PRO A 265 13.45 7.66 1.72
CA PRO A 265 12.84 7.84 0.40
C PRO A 265 11.69 6.86 0.10
N HIS A 266 11.47 5.85 0.93
CA HIS A 266 10.36 4.90 0.82
C HIS A 266 9.18 5.24 1.75
N PHE A 267 9.20 6.35 2.50
CA PHE A 267 8.19 6.66 3.51
C PHE A 267 6.76 6.64 2.93
N TYR A 268 6.59 7.19 1.72
CA TYR A 268 5.27 7.27 1.06
C TYR A 268 4.71 5.91 0.60
N LEU A 269 5.50 4.84 0.50
CA LEU A 269 5.03 3.50 0.09
C LEU A 269 3.82 3.04 0.92
N ASN A 270 3.87 3.22 2.24
CA ASN A 270 2.80 2.76 3.10
C ASN A 270 1.50 3.56 2.87
N ILE A 271 1.63 4.87 2.60
CA ILE A 271 0.51 5.76 2.26
C ILE A 271 -0.08 5.38 0.89
N SER A 272 0.76 5.14 -0.12
CA SER A 272 0.31 4.74 -1.46
C SER A 272 -0.43 3.39 -1.42
N MET A 273 0.07 2.43 -0.63
CA MET A 273 -0.61 1.14 -0.43
C MET A 273 -2.01 1.31 0.18
N ALA A 274 -2.16 2.12 1.24
CA ALA A 274 -3.47 2.40 1.84
C ALA A 274 -4.41 3.12 0.85
N ALA A 275 -3.89 4.07 0.08
CA ALA A 275 -4.64 4.75 -0.98
C ALA A 275 -5.16 3.75 -2.03
N CYS A 276 -4.29 2.90 -2.58
CA CYS A 276 -4.65 1.87 -3.55
C CYS A 276 -5.66 0.87 -2.97
N LYS A 277 -5.47 0.41 -1.73
CA LYS A 277 -6.42 -0.48 -1.05
C LYS A 277 -7.80 0.15 -0.92
N SER A 278 -7.88 1.43 -0.50
CA SER A 278 -9.15 2.14 -0.37
C SER A 278 -9.88 2.30 -1.71
N ILE A 279 -9.14 2.40 -2.81
CA ILE A 279 -9.72 2.43 -4.16
C ILE A 279 -10.14 1.02 -4.59
N ALA A 280 -9.27 0.02 -4.43
CA ALA A 280 -9.53 -1.34 -4.88
C ALA A 280 -10.73 -1.97 -4.14
N ASP A 281 -10.84 -1.77 -2.83
CA ASP A 281 -11.96 -2.30 -2.05
C ASP A 281 -13.32 -1.71 -2.45
N SER A 282 -13.34 -0.57 -3.15
CA SER A 282 -14.57 0.09 -3.59
C SER A 282 -15.34 -0.68 -4.68
N ILE A 283 -14.71 -1.70 -5.29
CA ILE A 283 -15.33 -2.60 -6.27
C ILE A 283 -15.63 -3.99 -5.71
N LYS A 284 -15.35 -4.23 -4.42
CA LYS A 284 -15.66 -5.50 -3.77
C LYS A 284 -17.16 -5.80 -3.86
N GLY A 285 -17.50 -7.01 -4.29
CA GLY A 285 -18.88 -7.48 -4.37
C GLY A 285 -19.68 -7.01 -5.60
N ILE A 286 -19.06 -6.32 -6.58
CA ILE A 286 -19.73 -6.04 -7.85
C ILE A 286 -20.03 -7.35 -8.58
N LYS A 287 -21.31 -7.70 -8.66
CA LYS A 287 -21.79 -8.92 -9.30
C LYS A 287 -21.33 -8.98 -10.76
N ASN A 288 -20.85 -10.14 -11.19
CA ASN A 288 -20.30 -10.43 -12.52
C ASN A 288 -19.01 -9.69 -12.90
N SER A 289 -18.43 -8.87 -12.01
CA SER A 289 -17.10 -8.28 -12.26
C SER A 289 -16.03 -9.37 -12.17
N SER A 290 -15.09 -9.34 -13.12
CA SER A 290 -13.89 -10.17 -13.14
C SER A 290 -12.61 -9.36 -12.88
N ILE A 291 -12.75 -8.09 -12.45
CA ILE A 291 -11.59 -7.25 -12.10
C ILE A 291 -11.03 -7.68 -10.75
N VAL A 292 -9.71 -7.88 -10.70
CA VAL A 292 -8.96 -8.17 -9.47
C VAL A 292 -8.90 -6.90 -8.60
N TYR A 293 -9.15 -7.05 -7.31
CA TYR A 293 -9.22 -5.93 -6.36
C TYR A 293 -8.37 -6.13 -5.09
N THR A 294 -7.59 -7.20 -5.00
CA THR A 294 -6.65 -7.49 -3.90
C THR A 294 -5.45 -8.23 -4.48
#